data_AF-A0A7R9DU01-F1
#
_entry.id   AF-A0A7R9DU01-F1
#
_cell.length_a   1.000
_cell.length_b   1.000
_cell.length_c   1.000
_cell.angle_alpha   90.00
_cell.angle_beta   90.00
_cell.angle_gamma   90.00
#
_symmetry.space_group_name_H-M   'P 1'
#
loop_
_entity.id
_entity.type
_entity.pdbx_description
1 polymer ?
#
loop_
_entity_poly.entity_id
_entity_poly.type
_entity_poly.pdbx_seq_one_letter_code
_entity_poly.pdbx_strand_id
1 'polypeptide(L)'
;MKILKQEKRDKYLKEFLELTGRWSILQSNAIVKLFGMTLSSPFAMVMEYLSLGPLDHYLKEHRNDMKPVDLVEAGAYLATALWH
;
A
#
# COMPACT_ATOMS: atom_id res chain seq x y z
N MET A 1 -5.91 2.84 -6.31
CA MET A 1 -6.52 3.99 -5.60
C MET A 1 -7.30 3.48 -4.39
N LYS A 2 -7.13 4.08 -3.21
CA LYS A 2 -7.91 3.74 -2.00
C LYS A 2 -8.90 4.85 -1.70
N ILE A 3 -10.19 4.52 -1.58
CA ILE A 3 -11.28 5.49 -1.47
C ILE A 3 -11.90 5.44 -0.07
N LEU A 4 -12.10 6.60 0.55
CA LEU A 4 -12.91 6.73 1.76
C LEU A 4 -14.38 6.54 1.40
N LYS A 5 -15.01 5.52 1.98
CA LYS A 5 -16.42 5.22 1.76
C LYS A 5 -17.30 6.40 2.21
N GLN A 6 -18.25 6.80 1.35
CA GLN A 6 -19.06 8.00 1.55
C GLN A 6 -19.86 7.94 2.86
N GLU A 7 -20.43 6.79 3.20
CA GLU A 7 -21.20 6.53 4.42
C GLU A 7 -20.36 6.58 5.71
N LYS A 8 -19.03 6.60 5.56
CA LYS A 8 -18.06 6.66 6.66
C LYS A 8 -17.34 8.00 6.74
N ARG A 9 -17.63 8.93 5.82
CA ARG A 9 -16.94 10.23 5.69
C ARG A 9 -16.94 11.01 7.00
N ASP A 10 -18.11 11.27 7.57
CA ASP A 10 -18.23 12.16 8.74
C ASP A 10 -17.50 11.61 9.97
N LYS A 11 -17.34 10.28 10.03
CA LYS A 11 -16.67 9.61 11.15
C LYS A 11 -15.16 9.47 10.97
N TYR A 12 -14.66 9.34 9.74
CA TYR A 12 -13.26 8.93 9.50
C TYR A 12 -12.47 9.87 8.59
N LEU A 13 -13.05 10.98 8.11
CA LEU A 13 -12.36 11.90 7.21
C LEU A 13 -11.08 12.46 7.83
N LYS A 14 -11.12 12.85 9.11
CA LYS A 14 -9.96 13.40 9.80
C LYS A 14 -8.82 12.39 9.86
N GLU A 15 -9.10 11.18 10.34
CA GLU A 15 -8.14 10.09 10.45
C GLU A 15 -7.60 9.66 9.09
N PHE A 16 -8.45 9.69 8.05
CA PHE A 16 -8.04 9.40 6.68
C PHE A 16 -7.06 10.44 6.14
N LEU A 17 -7.30 11.74 6.37
CA LEU A 17 -6.40 12.81 5.96
C LEU A 17 -5.08 12.77 6.75
N GLU A 18 -5.14 12.52 8.06
CA GLU A 18 -3.95 12.34 8.91
C GLU A 18 -3.10 11.14 8.44
N LEU A 19 -3.74 10.00 8.17
CA LEU A 19 -3.07 8.82 7.60
C LEU A 19 -2.41 9.14 6.27
N THR A 20 -3.12 9.85 5.38
CA THR A 20 -2.59 10.23 4.07
C THR A 20 -1.38 11.15 4.21
N GLY A 21 -1.44 12.11 5.14
CA GLY A 21 -0.30 12.99 5.47
C GLY A 21 0.92 12.20 5.97
N ARG A 22 0.73 11.27 6.91
CA ARG A 22 1.81 10.39 7.40
C ARG A 22 2.36 9.49 6.30
N TRP A 23 1.53 8.99 5.40
CA TRP A 23 1.99 8.17 4.28
C TRP A 23 2.80 8.99 3.27
N SER A 24 2.48 10.28 3.09
CA SER A 24 3.15 11.16 2.11
C SER A 24 4.63 11.42 2.40
N ILE A 25 5.05 11.27 3.66
CA ILE A 25 6.44 11.48 4.08
C ILE A 25 7.29 10.21 4.01
N LEU A 26 6.68 9.04 3.77
CA LEU A 26 7.42 7.79 3.65
C LEU A 26 8.20 7.77 2.33
N GLN A 27 9.52 7.64 2.44
CA GLN A 27 10.44 7.56 1.31
C GLN A 27 11.21 6.24 1.36
N SER A 28 10.63 5.19 0.78
CA SER A 28 11.26 3.88 0.67
C SER A 28 10.78 3.17 -0.58
N ASN A 29 11.68 2.46 -1.27
CA ASN A 29 11.32 1.62 -2.42
C ASN A 29 10.57 0.34 -1.99
N ALA A 30 10.53 0.04 -0.69
CA ALA A 30 9.81 -1.11 -0.14
C ALA A 30 8.37 -0.77 0.30
N ILE A 31 7.97 0.51 0.22
CA ILE A 31 6.64 0.98 0.62
C ILE A 31 5.93 1.55 -0.61
N VAL A 32 4.66 1.17 -0.80
CA VAL A 32 3.83 1.65 -1.92
C VAL A 32 3.78 3.18 -1.93
N LYS A 33 4.22 3.77 -3.03
CA LYS A 33 4.31 5.23 -3.15
C LYS A 33 2.93 5.87 -3.17
N LEU A 34 2.77 6.97 -2.42
CA LEU A 34 1.63 7.89 -2.56
C LEU A 34 1.98 8.97 -3.59
N PHE A 35 1.18 9.10 -4.63
CA PHE A 35 1.30 10.19 -5.61
C PHE A 35 0.53 11.44 -5.17
N GLY A 36 -0.57 11.27 -4.44
CA GLY A 36 -1.37 12.38 -3.93
C GLY A 36 -2.73 11.94 -3.42
N MET A 37 -3.60 12.91 -3.17
CA MET A 37 -4.97 12.67 -2.74
C MET A 37 -5.97 13.55 -3.50
N THR A 38 -7.21 13.09 -3.57
CA THR A 38 -8.32 13.92 -4.04
C THR A 38 -8.87 14.74 -2.86
N LEU A 39 -9.12 16.03 -3.12
CA LEU A 39 -9.66 16.96 -2.12
C LEU A 39 -11.19 17.15 -2.22
N SER A 40 -11.81 16.50 -3.20
CA SER A 40 -13.24 16.54 -3.46
C SER A 40 -13.83 15.13 -3.50
N SER A 41 -15.15 15.02 -3.38
CA SER A 41 -15.83 13.72 -3.36
C SER A 41 -15.58 12.95 -4.67
N PRO A 42 -15.00 11.73 -4.62
CA PRO A 42 -14.67 10.97 -3.41
C PRO A 42 -13.27 11.28 -2.87
N PHE A 43 -13.11 11.33 -1.53
CA PHE A 43 -11.78 11.43 -0.90
C PHE A 43 -11.01 10.13 -1.10
N ALA A 44 -9.81 10.20 -1.69
CA ALA A 44 -9.05 9.03 -2.08
C ALA A 44 -7.54 9.27 -2.06
N MET A 45 -6.78 8.22 -1.77
CA MET A 45 -5.33 8.15 -1.93
C MET A 45 -5.01 7.58 -3.32
N VAL A 46 -4.27 8.36 -4.12
CA VAL A 46 -3.73 7.95 -5.42
C VAL A 46 -2.35 7.35 -5.16
N MET A 47 -2.23 6.04 -5.33
CA MET A 47 -1.04 5.27 -4.97
C MET A 47 -0.52 4.50 -6.18
N GLU A 48 0.73 4.09 -6.11
CA GLU A 48 1.34 3.14 -7.05
C GLU A 48 0.47 1.89 -7.23
N TYR A 49 0.41 1.41 -8.47
CA TYR A 49 -0.33 0.21 -8.82
C TYR A 49 0.59 -1.00 -8.83
N LEU A 50 0.26 -2.01 -8.02
CA LEU A 50 0.94 -3.29 -7.97
C LEU A 50 0.09 -4.33 -8.71
N SER A 51 0.50 -4.69 -9.92
CA SER A 51 -0.26 -5.60 -10.79
C SER A 51 -0.34 -7.04 -10.27
N LEU A 52 0.63 -7.47 -9.47
CA LEU A 52 0.73 -8.83 -8.93
C LEU A 52 -0.17 -9.07 -7.71
N GLY A 53 -0.79 -8.02 -7.17
CA GLY A 53 -1.72 -8.13 -6.05
C GLY A 53 -1.07 -8.47 -4.70
N PRO A 54 -1.86 -8.97 -3.74
CA PRO A 54 -1.38 -9.33 -2.40
C PRO A 54 -0.36 -10.47 -2.43
N LEU A 55 0.69 -10.36 -1.61
CA LEU A 55 1.76 -11.34 -1.54
C LEU A 55 1.24 -12.75 -1.24
N ASP A 56 0.32 -12.92 -0.29
CA ASP A 56 -0.18 -14.25 0.08
C ASP A 56 -0.95 -14.95 -1.06
N HIS A 57 -1.68 -14.19 -1.88
CA HIS A 57 -2.33 -14.70 -3.09
C HIS A 57 -1.29 -15.06 -4.15
N TYR A 58 -0.36 -14.15 -4.43
CA TYR A 58 0.73 -14.37 -5.39
C TYR A 58 1.53 -15.63 -5.07
N LEU A 59 1.89 -15.84 -3.80
CA LEU A 59 2.64 -17.01 -3.34
C LEU A 59 1.85 -18.32 -3.53
N LYS A 60 0.53 -18.32 -3.31
CA LYS A 60 -0.33 -19.50 -3.51
C LYS A 60 -0.46 -19.87 -4.98
N GLU A 61 -0.58 -18.87 -5.85
CA GLU A 61 -0.73 -19.05 -7.30
C GLU A 61 0.57 -19.55 -7.94
N HIS A 62 1.73 -19.04 -7.51
CA HIS A 62 3.04 -19.33 -8.12
C HIS A 62 3.89 -20.30 -7.29
N ARG A 63 3.28 -21.06 -6.39
CA ARG A 63 3.98 -21.91 -5.41
C ARG A 63 5.01 -22.88 -6.01
N ASN A 64 4.82 -23.31 -7.26
CA ASN A 64 5.66 -24.29 -7.93
C ASN A 64 6.77 -23.64 -8.76
N ASP A 65 6.67 -22.34 -9.07
CA ASP A 65 7.56 -21.64 -10.00
C ASP A 65 8.59 -20.76 -9.26
N MET A 66 8.37 -20.51 -7.97
CA MET A 66 9.25 -19.66 -7.16
C MET A 66 10.48 -20.38 -6.65
N LYS A 67 11.60 -19.67 -6.65
CA LYS A 67 12.86 -20.15 -6.06
C LYS A 67 12.94 -19.69 -4.61
N PRO A 68 13.67 -20.42 -3.75
CA PRO A 68 13.91 -20.00 -2.36
C PRO A 68 14.53 -18.59 -2.25
N VAL A 69 15.38 -18.20 -3.20
CA VAL A 69 15.99 -16.85 -3.22
C VAL A 69 14.97 -15.74 -3.39
N ASP A 70 13.91 -15.96 -4.17
CA ASP A 70 12.85 -14.95 -4.39
C ASP A 70 12.10 -14.68 -3.07
N LEU A 71 11.92 -15.72 -2.24
CA LEU A 71 11.29 -15.60 -0.92
C LEU A 71 12.18 -14.86 0.07
N VAL A 72 13.50 -15.09 0.01
CA VAL A 72 14.48 -14.38 0.84
C VAL A 72 14.48 -12.89 0.47
N GLU A 73 14.45 -12.56 -0.81
CA GLU A 73 14.38 -11.18 -1.28
C GLU A 73 13.08 -10.50 -0.85
N ALA A 74 11.93 -11.15 -1.04
CA ALA A 74 10.64 -10.63 -0.57
C ALA A 74 10.65 -10.38 0.94
N GLY A 75 11.22 -11.30 1.73
CA GLY A 75 11.39 -11.13 3.18
C GLY A 75 12.28 -9.94 3.55
N ALA A 76 13.39 -9.75 2.84
CA ALA A 76 14.29 -8.62 3.05
C ALA A 76 13.62 -7.26 2.72
N TYR A 77 12.82 -7.20 1.67
CA TYR A 77 12.03 -6.01 1.33
C TYR A 77 10.96 -5.71 2.39
N LEU A 78 10.26 -6.73 2.91
CA LEU A 78 9.31 -6.55 4.00
C LEU A 78 9.99 -6.04 5.28
N ALA A 79 11.16 -6.57 5.62
CA ALA A 79 11.94 -6.09 6.77
C ALA A 79 12.39 -4.63 6.56
N THR A 80 12.79 -4.27 5.34
CA THR A 80 13.14 -2.89 4.98
C THR A 80 11.94 -1.96 5.15
N ALA A 81 10.75 -2.37 4.68
CA ALA A 81 9.53 -1.59 4.82
C ALA A 81 9.13 -1.35 6.29
N LEU A 82 9.41 -2.30 7.19
CA LEU A 82 9.12 -2.20 8.62
C LEU A 82 10.12 -1.34 9.41
N TRP A 83 11.34 -1.17 8.90
CA TRP A 83 12.37 -0.37 9.55
C TRP A 83 12.11 1.15 9.42
N HIS A 84 11.37 1.55 8.38
CA HIS A 84 10.99 2.93 8.10
C HIS A 84 9.75 3.36 8.88
#